data_AF-A0A8H6I477-F1
#
_entry.id   AF-A0A8H6I477-F1
#
_cell.length_a   1.000
_cell.length_b   1.000
_cell.length_c   1.000
_cell.angle_alpha   90.00
_cell.angle_beta   90.00
_cell.angle_gamma   90.00
#
_symmetry.space_group_name_H-M   'P 1'
#
loop_
_entity.id
_entity.type
_entity.pdbx_description
1 polymer ?
#
loop_
_entity_poly.entity_id
_entity_poly.type
_entity_poly.pdbx_seq_one_letter_code
_entity_poly.pdbx_strand_id
1 'polypeptide(L)'
;MNRWKDADWAATLALKANPKMTKARFRRAMARKASRRWEAANADLQTIVRNDPTFKEAATELAIVLPIADRAFEQDEDDDDDYNYIVPGHPGWPTPGPQNDPTEPDSDSDTEDCRHKGNGIACYFYNHSKCTRGQDCTFSHAPDDKSVRDELGRNVCIHHILGNCKFSDAVCIYCHDKTYLPASGWWTE
;
A
#
# COMPACT_ATOMS: atom_id res chain seq x y z
N MET A 1 15.19 -22.55 14.38
CA MET A 1 13.93 -21.78 14.28
C MET A 1 14.10 -20.75 13.19
N ASN A 2 13.34 -20.89 12.10
CA ASN A 2 13.40 -19.99 10.95
C ASN A 2 12.59 -18.72 11.24
N ARG A 3 13.26 -17.61 11.59
CA ARG A 3 12.63 -16.33 11.97
C ARG A 3 12.41 -15.43 10.75
N TRP A 4 11.74 -15.95 9.72
CA TRP A 4 11.53 -15.22 8.46
C TRP A 4 10.58 -14.03 8.63
N LYS A 5 9.51 -14.18 9.44
CA LYS A 5 8.57 -13.09 9.74
C LYS A 5 9.27 -11.90 10.41
N ASP A 6 10.13 -12.16 11.40
CA ASP A 6 10.91 -11.11 12.06
C ASP A 6 11.87 -10.40 11.10
N ALA A 7 12.47 -11.15 10.16
CA ALA A 7 13.36 -10.59 9.16
C ALA A 7 12.61 -9.70 8.14
N ASP A 8 11.41 -10.12 7.70
CA ASP A 8 10.55 -9.31 6.83
C ASP A 8 10.09 -8.02 7.53
N TRP A 9 9.68 -8.13 8.80
CA TRP A 9 9.28 -6.99 9.61
C TRP A 9 10.44 -6.00 9.84
N ALA A 10 11.60 -6.48 10.27
CA ALA A 10 12.78 -5.63 10.50
C ALA A 10 13.25 -4.95 9.21
N ALA A 11 13.23 -5.67 8.09
CA ALA A 11 13.56 -5.09 6.79
C ALA A 11 12.52 -4.05 6.34
N THR A 12 11.23 -4.28 6.64
CA THR A 12 10.17 -3.30 6.37
C THR A 12 10.35 -2.04 7.19
N LEU A 13 10.70 -2.15 8.48
CA LEU A 13 11.03 -0.98 9.29
C LEU A 13 12.24 -0.21 8.74
N ALA A 14 13.29 -0.92 8.33
CA ALA A 14 14.46 -0.29 7.71
C ALA A 14 14.08 0.46 6.43
N LEU A 15 13.16 -0.08 5.62
CA LEU A 15 12.67 0.58 4.41
C LEU A 15 11.71 1.74 4.69
N LYS A 16 11.01 1.77 5.83
CA LYS A 16 10.27 2.96 6.28
C LYS A 16 11.23 4.10 6.63
N ALA A 17 12.41 3.78 7.18
CA ALA A 17 13.44 4.77 7.49
C ALA A 17 14.25 5.19 6.26
N ASN A 18 14.56 4.26 5.35
CA ASN A 18 15.29 4.50 4.10
C ASN A 18 14.79 3.55 2.99
N PRO A 19 13.86 3.99 2.12
CA PRO A 19 13.27 3.15 1.08
C PRO A 19 14.21 2.76 -0.05
N LYS A 20 15.25 3.55 -0.33
CA LYS A 20 16.27 3.21 -1.34
C LYS A 20 17.33 2.25 -0.84
N MET A 21 17.27 1.81 0.43
CA MET A 21 18.23 0.86 0.99
C MET A 21 18.15 -0.53 0.33
N THR A 22 18.93 -0.74 -0.74
CA THR A 22 18.99 -1.99 -1.54
C THR A 22 19.20 -3.23 -0.66
N LYS A 23 20.08 -3.16 0.33
CA LYS A 23 20.36 -4.29 1.24
C LYS A 23 19.14 -4.66 2.10
N ALA A 24 18.38 -3.67 2.59
CA ALA A 24 17.16 -3.95 3.36
C ALA A 24 16.10 -4.59 2.46
N ARG A 25 15.92 -4.05 1.25
CA ARG A 25 15.00 -4.61 0.25
C ARG A 25 15.37 -6.04 -0.14
N PHE A 26 16.66 -6.33 -0.35
CA PHE A 26 17.12 -7.67 -0.69
C PHE A 26 16.88 -8.66 0.47
N ARG A 27 17.18 -8.27 1.71
CA ARG A 27 16.88 -9.10 2.89
C ARG A 27 15.38 -9.39 3.00
N ARG A 28 14.54 -8.40 2.72
CA ARG A 28 13.09 -8.56 2.68
C ARG A 28 12.65 -9.57 1.63
N ALA A 29 13.19 -9.47 0.42
CA ALA A 29 12.94 -10.43 -0.66
C ALA A 29 13.31 -11.87 -0.27
N MET A 30 14.46 -12.06 0.37
CA MET A 30 14.93 -13.38 0.81
C MET A 30 14.07 -13.97 1.93
N ALA A 31 13.63 -13.15 2.89
CA ALA A 31 12.69 -13.58 3.92
C ALA A 31 11.35 -14.03 3.29
N ARG A 32 10.81 -13.26 2.34
CA ARG A 32 9.55 -13.57 1.64
C ARG A 32 9.65 -14.81 0.77
N LYS A 33 10.76 -14.96 0.04
CA LYS A 33 11.09 -16.16 -0.72
C LYS A 33 11.12 -17.40 0.19
N ALA A 34 11.76 -17.30 1.36
CA ALA A 34 11.82 -18.39 2.34
C ALA A 34 10.45 -18.73 2.96
N SER A 35 9.53 -17.76 2.99
CA SER A 35 8.13 -17.94 3.41
C SER A 35 7.17 -18.27 2.25
N ARG A 36 7.67 -18.62 1.04
CA ARG A 36 6.87 -18.91 -0.16
C ARG A 36 5.98 -17.77 -0.66
N ARG A 37 6.21 -16.54 -0.20
CA ARG A 37 5.52 -15.33 -0.69
C ARG A 37 6.20 -14.84 -1.97
N TRP A 38 6.08 -15.62 -3.04
CA TRP A 38 6.83 -15.46 -4.29
C TRP A 38 6.57 -14.12 -4.97
N GLU A 39 5.32 -13.67 -5.03
CA GLU A 39 4.95 -12.37 -5.61
C GLU A 39 5.57 -11.19 -4.84
N ALA A 40 5.51 -11.24 -3.51
CA ALA A 40 6.10 -10.20 -2.67
C ALA A 40 7.63 -10.17 -2.79
N ALA A 41 8.27 -11.33 -2.98
CA ALA A 41 9.70 -11.43 -3.25
C ALA A 41 10.06 -10.90 -4.65
N ASN A 42 9.26 -11.25 -5.67
CA ASN A 42 9.40 -10.77 -7.05
C ASN A 42 9.37 -9.24 -7.11
N ALA A 43 8.37 -8.61 -6.48
CA ALA A 43 8.23 -7.15 -6.45
C ALA A 43 9.45 -6.46 -5.81
N ASP A 44 9.99 -7.01 -4.72
CA ASP A 44 11.20 -6.47 -4.08
C ASP A 44 12.43 -6.59 -4.98
N LEU A 45 12.63 -7.75 -5.62
CA LEU A 45 13.76 -8.01 -6.53
C LEU A 45 13.71 -7.15 -7.79
N GLN A 46 12.53 -7.00 -8.42
CA GLN A 46 12.35 -6.10 -9.55
C GLN A 46 12.68 -4.65 -9.19
N THR A 47 12.27 -4.21 -8.00
CA THR A 47 12.57 -2.86 -7.53
C THR A 47 14.08 -2.65 -7.33
N ILE A 48 14.80 -3.67 -6.83
CA ILE A 48 16.26 -3.63 -6.74
C ILE A 48 16.88 -3.53 -8.12
N VAL A 49 16.54 -4.42 -9.05
CA VAL A 49 17.13 -4.46 -10.39
C VAL A 49 16.85 -3.17 -11.17
N ARG A 50 15.68 -2.55 -11.00
CA ARG A 50 15.33 -1.27 -11.60
C ARG A 50 16.18 -0.11 -11.06
N ASN A 51 16.41 -0.07 -9.76
CA ASN A 51 17.09 1.05 -9.09
C ASN A 51 18.61 0.89 -9.04
N ASP A 52 19.10 -0.35 -8.92
CA ASP A 52 20.51 -0.73 -8.87
C ASP A 52 20.76 -1.95 -9.77
N PRO A 53 20.93 -1.73 -11.09
CA PRO A 53 21.23 -2.79 -12.04
C PRO A 53 22.57 -3.49 -11.78
N THR A 54 23.45 -2.91 -10.95
CA THR A 54 24.78 -3.49 -10.65
C THR A 54 24.72 -4.61 -9.61
N PHE A 55 23.61 -4.72 -8.89
CA PHE A 55 23.40 -5.72 -7.84
C PHE A 55 23.04 -7.10 -8.45
N LYS A 56 24.08 -7.83 -8.87
CA LYS A 56 23.97 -9.11 -9.59
C LYS A 56 23.24 -10.21 -8.81
N GLU A 57 23.34 -10.22 -7.47
CA GLU A 57 22.63 -11.20 -6.66
C GLU A 57 21.11 -11.07 -6.81
N ALA A 58 20.55 -9.84 -6.86
CA ALA A 58 19.11 -9.68 -7.04
C ALA A 58 18.66 -10.09 -8.44
N ALA A 59 19.46 -9.85 -9.48
CA ALA A 59 19.13 -10.29 -10.84
C ALA A 59 19.07 -11.83 -10.93
N THR A 60 20.04 -12.50 -10.29
CA THR A 60 20.07 -13.97 -10.21
C THR A 60 18.85 -14.51 -9.47
N GLU A 61 18.54 -13.92 -8.32
CA GLU A 61 17.38 -14.32 -7.51
C GLU A 61 16.06 -14.04 -8.23
N LEU A 62 15.95 -12.93 -8.97
CA LEU A 62 14.77 -12.57 -9.74
C LEU A 62 14.47 -13.62 -10.83
N ALA A 63 15.51 -14.09 -11.53
CA ALA A 63 15.37 -15.13 -12.56
C ALA A 63 14.83 -16.46 -11.99
N ILE A 64 15.08 -16.73 -10.70
CA ILE A 64 14.55 -17.92 -10.00
C ILE A 64 13.10 -17.69 -9.57
N VAL A 65 12.80 -16.52 -8.98
CA VAL A 65 11.49 -16.23 -8.39
C VAL A 65 10.42 -15.95 -9.44
N LEU A 66 10.76 -15.26 -10.53
CA LEU A 66 9.82 -14.85 -11.58
C LEU A 66 8.95 -16.02 -12.12
N PRO A 67 9.51 -17.15 -12.60
CA PRO A 67 8.70 -18.25 -13.12
C PRO A 67 7.88 -18.98 -12.04
N ILE A 68 8.20 -18.81 -10.76
CA ILE A 68 7.45 -19.39 -9.64
C ILE A 68 6.29 -18.47 -9.28
N ALA A 69 6.53 -17.16 -9.18
CA ALA A 69 5.50 -16.15 -8.95
C ALA A 69 4.39 -16.24 -10.01
N ASP A 70 4.76 -16.30 -11.29
CA ASP A 70 3.80 -16.45 -12.40
C ASP A 70 2.92 -17.72 -12.29
N ARG A 71 3.40 -18.77 -11.62
CA ARG A 71 2.68 -20.03 -11.40
C ARG A 71 1.96 -20.12 -10.05
N ALA A 72 2.26 -19.24 -9.11
CA ALA A 72 1.80 -19.33 -7.72
C ALA A 72 0.34 -18.89 -7.51
N PHE A 73 -0.39 -18.55 -8.58
CA PHE A 73 -1.80 -18.14 -8.57
C PHE A 73 -2.79 -19.15 -7.94
N GLU A 74 -2.36 -20.38 -7.62
CA GLU A 74 -3.25 -21.46 -7.20
C GLU A 74 -3.11 -21.90 -5.73
N GLN A 75 -2.14 -21.39 -4.96
CA GLN A 75 -1.89 -21.87 -3.59
C GLN A 75 -1.41 -20.77 -2.64
N ASP A 76 -2.26 -19.79 -2.32
CA ASP A 76 -2.11 -19.01 -1.10
C ASP A 76 -3.31 -19.32 -0.18
N GLU A 77 -3.24 -20.49 0.49
CA GLU A 77 -3.99 -20.72 1.72
C GLU A 77 -3.25 -19.98 2.86
N ASP A 78 -3.94 -19.01 3.45
CA ASP A 78 -3.78 -18.52 4.82
C ASP A 78 -2.36 -18.07 5.26
N ASP A 79 -2.06 -16.78 5.10
CA ASP A 79 -1.20 -16.07 6.06
C ASP A 79 -2.07 -15.05 6.80
N ASP A 80 -2.61 -15.53 7.91
CA ASP A 80 -3.36 -14.83 8.95
C ASP A 80 -2.43 -13.81 9.65
N ASP A 81 -1.98 -12.78 8.92
CA ASP A 81 -1.29 -11.63 9.49
C ASP A 81 -2.34 -10.58 9.85
N ASP A 82 -2.65 -10.56 11.15
CA ASP A 82 -3.25 -9.55 12.03
C ASP A 82 -2.94 -8.09 11.63
N TYR A 83 -3.51 -7.66 10.52
CA TYR A 83 -3.79 -6.27 10.24
C TYR A 83 -5.23 -6.23 9.80
N ASN A 84 -6.08 -5.65 10.63
CA ASN A 84 -7.51 -5.39 10.40
C ASN A 84 -7.71 -4.46 9.18
N TYR A 85 -7.34 -4.93 7.99
CA TYR A 85 -7.54 -4.25 6.73
C TYR A 85 -8.99 -4.48 6.33
N ILE A 86 -9.74 -3.40 6.31
CA ILE A 86 -11.11 -3.40 5.83
C ILE A 86 -11.03 -3.52 4.31
N VAL A 87 -11.62 -4.59 3.77
CA VAL A 87 -11.68 -4.93 2.34
C VAL A 87 -13.13 -4.91 1.85
N PRO A 88 -13.40 -4.86 0.53
CA PRO A 88 -14.76 -4.95 0.01
C PRO A 88 -15.49 -6.18 0.60
N GLY A 89 -16.65 -5.97 1.20
CA GLY A 89 -17.45 -7.01 1.86
C GLY A 89 -17.26 -7.14 3.37
N HIS A 90 -16.27 -6.48 3.98
CA HIS A 90 -16.14 -6.40 5.44
C HIS A 90 -17.23 -5.49 6.06
N PRO A 91 -17.80 -5.77 7.26
CA PRO A 91 -18.84 -4.94 7.87
C PRO A 91 -18.46 -3.47 8.08
N GLY A 92 -17.17 -3.18 8.23
CA GLY A 92 -16.64 -1.82 8.33
C GLY A 92 -16.29 -1.15 6.98
N TRP A 93 -16.55 -1.81 5.84
CA TRP A 93 -16.21 -1.29 4.52
C TRP A 93 -17.07 -0.06 4.18
N PRO A 94 -16.47 1.02 3.64
CA PRO A 94 -17.23 2.18 3.18
C PRO A 94 -18.24 1.78 2.11
N THR A 95 -19.52 1.81 2.47
CA THR A 95 -20.62 1.65 1.52
C THR A 95 -21.04 3.02 0.99
N PRO A 96 -21.42 3.13 -0.29
CA PRO A 96 -22.16 4.28 -0.74
C PRO A 96 -23.48 4.31 0.04
N GLY A 97 -23.64 5.26 0.96
CA GLY A 97 -24.95 5.60 1.52
C GLY A 97 -25.93 5.99 0.40
N PRO A 98 -27.24 6.06 0.70
CA PRO A 98 -28.26 6.41 -0.28
C PRO A 98 -27.86 7.68 -1.03
N GLN A 99 -27.87 7.57 -2.36
CA GLN A 99 -27.48 8.63 -3.28
C GLN A 99 -28.52 9.73 -3.17
N ASN A 100 -28.15 10.89 -2.64
CA ASN A 100 -28.96 12.09 -2.86
C ASN A 100 -28.65 12.59 -4.28
N ASP A 101 -29.72 12.67 -5.06
CA ASP A 101 -29.99 13.33 -6.35
C ASP A 101 -28.80 13.70 -7.29
N PRO A 102 -28.82 13.32 -8.59
CA PRO A 102 -27.78 13.66 -9.58
C PRO A 102 -27.60 15.15 -9.94
N THR A 103 -28.06 16.09 -9.12
CA THR A 103 -28.08 17.51 -9.46
C THR A 103 -27.56 18.40 -8.34
N GLU A 104 -26.33 18.16 -7.88
CA GLU A 104 -25.55 19.22 -7.24
C GLU A 104 -24.23 19.41 -7.98
N PRO A 105 -23.85 20.65 -8.34
CA PRO A 105 -22.56 20.94 -8.95
C PRO A 105 -21.47 20.49 -7.98
N ASP A 106 -20.39 19.95 -8.53
CA ASP A 106 -19.19 19.52 -7.79
C ASP A 106 -18.83 20.60 -6.76
N SER A 107 -19.17 20.36 -5.49
CA SER A 107 -18.64 21.17 -4.41
C SER A 107 -17.16 20.87 -4.40
N ASP A 108 -16.36 21.81 -4.90
CA ASP A 108 -14.92 21.78 -4.76
C ASP A 108 -14.62 21.45 -3.29
N SER A 109 -14.13 20.23 -3.06
CA SER A 109 -13.78 19.75 -1.73
C SER A 109 -12.59 20.59 -1.29
N ASP A 110 -12.90 21.65 -0.56
CA ASP A 110 -11.90 22.56 -0.04
C ASP A 110 -10.92 21.76 0.82
N THR A 111 -9.65 22.15 0.76
CA THR A 111 -8.53 21.48 1.42
C THR A 111 -8.72 21.18 2.91
N GLU A 112 -9.73 21.72 3.58
CA GLU A 112 -10.05 21.43 4.98
C GLU A 112 -10.66 20.04 5.22
N ASP A 113 -11.34 19.47 4.22
CA ASP A 113 -11.94 18.13 4.31
C ASP A 113 -10.91 17.04 4.62
N CYS A 114 -9.63 17.30 4.32
CA CYS A 114 -8.52 16.39 4.57
C CYS A 114 -8.29 16.03 6.03
N ARG A 115 -8.76 16.86 6.96
CA ARG A 115 -8.52 16.67 8.40
C ARG A 115 -9.68 15.98 9.11
N HIS A 116 -10.74 15.68 8.37
CA HIS A 116 -11.93 15.06 8.91
C HIS A 116 -11.64 13.65 9.40
N LYS A 117 -11.80 13.40 10.71
CA LYS A 117 -11.48 12.10 11.33
C LYS A 117 -12.61 11.08 11.23
N GLY A 118 -13.86 11.52 10.97
CA GLY A 118 -15.02 10.64 10.91
C GLY A 118 -15.07 9.61 12.06
N ASN A 119 -15.34 8.36 11.71
CA ASN A 119 -15.35 7.20 12.61
C ASN A 119 -13.97 6.54 12.82
N GLY A 120 -12.88 7.15 12.34
CA GLY A 120 -11.53 6.60 12.42
C GLY A 120 -11.20 5.50 11.39
N ILE A 121 -12.16 5.10 10.53
CA ILE A 121 -11.91 4.21 9.40
C ILE A 121 -11.66 5.04 8.15
N ALA A 122 -10.55 4.82 7.45
CA ALA A 122 -10.23 5.54 6.22
C ALA A 122 -11.36 5.44 5.16
N CYS A 123 -11.67 6.54 4.50
CA CYS A 123 -12.69 6.59 3.47
C CYS A 123 -12.12 6.14 2.12
N TYR A 124 -12.53 4.95 1.65
CA TYR A 124 -12.18 4.44 0.32
C TYR A 124 -12.52 5.46 -0.78
N PHE A 125 -13.75 5.98 -0.80
CA PHE A 125 -14.19 6.91 -1.84
C PHE A 125 -13.36 8.18 -1.85
N TYR A 126 -12.95 8.69 -0.69
CA TYR A 126 -12.15 9.91 -0.62
C TYR A 126 -10.75 9.70 -1.18
N ASN A 127 -10.09 8.62 -0.76
CA ASN A 127 -8.76 8.26 -1.23
C ASN A 127 -8.73 7.91 -2.73
N HIS A 128 -9.90 7.64 -3.32
CA HIS A 128 -10.08 7.36 -4.75
C HIS A 128 -10.81 8.49 -5.50
N SER A 129 -10.86 9.71 -4.94
CA SER A 129 -11.44 10.90 -5.57
C SER A 129 -12.91 10.77 -5.99
N LYS A 130 -13.70 10.01 -5.21
CA LYS A 130 -15.12 9.70 -5.44
C LYS A 130 -16.03 10.11 -4.26
N CYS A 131 -15.48 10.68 -3.19
CA CYS A 131 -16.29 11.10 -2.04
C CYS A 131 -16.89 12.48 -2.29
N THR A 132 -18.22 12.58 -2.16
CA THR A 132 -18.96 13.84 -2.29
C THR A 132 -19.48 14.36 -0.95
N ARG A 133 -19.14 13.71 0.17
CA ARG A 133 -19.70 14.01 1.49
C ARG A 133 -18.92 15.06 2.29
N GLY A 134 -17.75 15.49 1.81
CA GLY A 134 -16.89 16.44 2.54
C GLY A 134 -16.73 16.10 4.02
N GLN A 135 -16.96 17.08 4.90
CA GLN A 135 -16.93 16.90 6.37
C GLN A 135 -18.10 16.07 6.93
N ASP A 136 -19.20 15.90 6.18
CA ASP A 136 -20.34 15.07 6.59
C ASP A 136 -20.10 13.57 6.35
N CYS A 137 -18.94 13.20 5.78
CA CYS A 137 -18.59 11.81 5.56
C CYS A 137 -18.53 11.04 6.88
N THR A 138 -19.13 9.86 6.98
CA THR A 138 -19.00 9.06 8.23
C THR A 138 -17.58 8.50 8.41
N PHE A 139 -16.83 8.36 7.32
CA PHE A 139 -15.48 7.80 7.28
C PHE A 139 -14.40 8.88 7.38
N SER A 140 -13.22 8.49 7.87
CA SER A 140 -12.06 9.37 8.02
C SER A 140 -11.44 9.75 6.68
N HIS A 141 -11.27 11.04 6.45
CA HIS A 141 -10.41 11.60 5.41
C HIS A 141 -9.00 11.90 5.95
N ALA A 142 -8.83 11.98 7.28
CA ALA A 142 -7.56 12.22 7.95
C ALA A 142 -6.54 11.09 7.69
N PRO A 143 -5.24 11.42 7.57
CA PRO A 143 -4.17 10.44 7.43
C PRO A 143 -4.01 9.59 8.70
N ASP A 144 -3.49 8.38 8.52
CA ASP A 144 -3.23 7.40 9.58
C ASP A 144 -1.83 6.77 9.45
N ASP A 145 -1.50 5.81 10.31
CA ASP A 145 -0.20 5.15 10.36
C ASP A 145 0.08 4.19 9.18
N LYS A 146 -0.91 3.97 8.32
CA LYS A 146 -0.86 3.09 7.13
C LYS A 146 -0.80 3.88 5.83
N SER A 147 -0.83 5.22 5.91
CA SER A 147 -0.88 6.10 4.75
C SER A 147 0.03 7.32 4.86
N VAL A 148 0.31 7.90 3.70
CA VAL A 148 1.03 9.17 3.54
C VAL A 148 0.12 10.12 2.79
N ARG A 149 0.16 11.40 3.15
CA ARG A 149 -0.62 12.42 2.48
C ARG A 149 0.00 12.85 1.15
N ASP A 150 -0.79 12.86 0.08
CA ASP A 150 -0.44 13.51 -1.19
C ASP A 150 -0.89 14.99 -1.22
N GLU A 151 -0.42 15.73 -2.23
CA GLU A 151 -0.72 17.15 -2.44
C GLU A 151 -2.17 17.42 -2.87
N LEU A 152 -2.88 16.43 -3.40
CA LEU A 152 -4.31 16.52 -3.72
C LEU A 152 -5.20 16.30 -2.50
N GLY A 153 -4.61 15.89 -1.39
CA GLY A 153 -5.37 15.51 -0.24
C GLY A 153 -5.94 14.09 -0.35
N ARG A 154 -5.15 13.09 -0.69
CA ARG A 154 -5.51 11.68 -0.54
C ARG A 154 -4.52 10.99 0.37
N ASN A 155 -4.97 9.90 0.98
CA ASN A 155 -4.10 9.05 1.77
C ASN A 155 -3.55 7.94 0.86
N VAL A 156 -2.27 8.05 0.51
CA VAL A 156 -1.51 7.11 -0.34
C VAL A 156 -1.02 5.95 0.52
N CYS A 157 -1.18 4.72 0.04
CA CYS A 157 -0.84 3.53 0.78
C CYS A 157 0.68 3.41 1.03
N ILE A 158 1.11 3.30 2.30
CA ILE A 158 2.53 3.06 2.65
C ILE A 158 3.03 1.75 2.03
N HIS A 159 2.20 0.71 2.03
CA HIS A 159 2.58 -0.57 1.45
C HIS A 159 2.75 -0.49 -0.07
N HIS A 160 1.96 0.33 -0.76
CA HIS A 160 2.17 0.59 -2.18
C HIS A 160 3.46 1.38 -2.43
N ILE A 161 3.73 2.40 -1.61
CA ILE A 161 4.99 3.15 -1.65
C ILE A 161 6.18 2.20 -1.55
N LEU A 162 6.12 1.26 -0.61
CA LEU A 162 7.17 0.27 -0.37
C LEU A 162 7.19 -0.90 -1.38
N GLY A 163 6.20 -1.00 -2.27
CA GLY A 163 6.09 -2.06 -3.29
C GLY A 163 5.62 -3.41 -2.75
N ASN A 164 4.84 -3.42 -1.67
CA ASN A 164 4.38 -4.64 -1.00
C ASN A 164 2.90 -4.63 -0.59
N CYS A 165 2.07 -3.77 -1.19
CA CYS A 165 0.63 -3.81 -0.95
C CYS A 165 0.05 -5.13 -1.46
N LYS A 166 -0.75 -5.80 -0.63
CA LYS A 166 -1.43 -7.06 -0.97
C LYS A 166 -2.72 -6.85 -1.77
N PHE A 167 -3.18 -5.61 -1.88
CA PHE A 167 -4.40 -5.25 -2.59
C PHE A 167 -4.07 -4.63 -3.95
N SER A 168 -4.96 -4.80 -4.92
CA SER A 168 -4.92 -4.00 -6.15
C SER A 168 -5.34 -2.56 -5.84
N ASP A 169 -5.03 -1.62 -6.73
CA ASP A 169 -5.47 -0.22 -6.59
C ASP A 169 -7.00 -0.12 -6.46
N ALA A 170 -7.74 -0.89 -7.25
CA ALA A 170 -9.20 -0.93 -7.17
C ALA A 170 -9.75 -1.40 -5.82
N VAL A 171 -8.97 -2.16 -5.03
CA VAL A 171 -9.41 -2.80 -3.79
C VAL A 171 -8.84 -2.10 -2.54
N CYS A 172 -7.66 -1.47 -2.63
CA CYS A 172 -7.04 -0.84 -1.47
C CYS A 172 -7.88 0.35 -0.96
N ILE A 173 -8.04 0.45 0.37
CA ILE A 173 -8.73 1.59 1.00
C ILE A 173 -7.97 2.92 0.82
N TYR A 174 -6.69 2.84 0.49
CA TYR A 174 -5.79 3.97 0.24
C TYR A 174 -5.44 4.06 -1.25
N CYS A 175 -4.98 5.23 -1.68
CA CYS A 175 -4.60 5.48 -3.07
C CYS A 175 -3.29 4.77 -3.45
N HIS A 176 -3.19 4.20 -4.66
CA HIS A 176 -1.95 3.70 -5.25
C HIS A 176 -1.37 4.64 -6.32
N ASP A 177 -1.47 5.94 -6.10
CA ASP A 177 -0.86 6.96 -6.97
C ASP A 177 0.22 7.73 -6.21
N LYS A 178 1.46 7.64 -6.70
CA LYS A 178 2.62 8.34 -6.11
C LYS A 178 2.89 9.69 -6.75
N THR A 179 2.17 10.03 -7.83
CA THR A 179 2.46 11.20 -8.69
C THR A 179 2.38 12.51 -7.93
N TYR A 180 1.49 12.58 -6.94
CA TYR A 180 1.23 13.79 -6.16
C TYR A 180 1.83 13.73 -4.75
N LEU A 181 2.70 12.75 -4.46
CA LEU A 181 3.42 12.76 -3.18
C LEU A 181 4.35 13.98 -3.11
N PRO A 182 4.48 14.62 -1.94
CA PRO A 182 5.39 15.75 -1.77
C PRO A 182 6.80 15.44 -2.26
N ALA A 183 7.44 16.45 -2.85
CA ALA A 183 8.79 16.36 -3.42
C ALA A 183 9.86 15.92 -2.40
N SER A 184 9.58 16.05 -1.11
CA SER A 184 10.43 15.57 -0.01
C SER A 184 9.61 14.73 0.96
N GLY A 185 10.14 13.57 1.34
CA GLY A 185 9.58 12.73 2.40
C GLY A 185 10.42 11.49 2.61
N TRP A 186 10.04 10.66 3.58
CA TRP A 186 10.77 9.40 3.82
C TRP A 186 10.71 8.48 2.59
N TRP A 187 9.77 8.67 1.65
CA TRP A 187 9.64 7.95 0.38
C TRP A 187 10.57 8.44 -0.75
N THR A 188 11.19 9.62 -0.63
CA THR A 188 12.05 10.21 -1.68
C THR A 188 13.53 9.94 -1.48
N GLU A 189 13.94 9.49 -0.29
CA GLU A 189 15.34 9.26 0.12
C GLU A 189 15.88 7.89 -0.31
#